data_AF-A0A356QDC1-F1
#
_entry.id   AF-A0A356QDC1-F1
#
_cell.length_a   1.000
_cell.length_b   1.000
_cell.length_c   1.000
_cell.angle_alpha   90.00
_cell.angle_beta   90.00
_cell.angle_gamma   90.00
#
_symmetry.space_group_name_H-M   'P 1'
#
loop_
_entity.id
_entity.type
_entity.pdbx_description
1 polymer ?
#
loop_
_entity_poly.entity_id
_entity_poly.type
_entity_poly.pdbx_seq_one_letter_code
_entity_poly.pdbx_strand_id
1 'polypeptide(L)'
;MAAPSVHPVPVFKLYGETQHWPTPDLLHCESIPERSRLHDWHIRPHRHADLVHILLISQGSVTLELEGTRHNLQSAVTIVVPAMAIHGFRFSPDVQGHIITLAKPLADHLHALMGESSALKKADFFHLPSSSEKER
;
A
#
# COMPACT_ATOMS: atom_id res chain seq x y z
N MET A 1 -24.28 -24.75 11.51
CA MET A 1 -23.14 -23.86 11.74
C MET A 1 -22.14 -24.12 10.63
N ALA A 2 -22.08 -23.27 9.59
CA ALA A 2 -21.12 -23.42 8.51
C ALA A 2 -19.75 -22.91 8.98
N ALA A 3 -18.70 -23.72 8.83
CA ALA A 3 -17.34 -23.31 9.13
C ALA A 3 -16.93 -22.16 8.19
N PRO A 4 -16.17 -21.15 8.66
CA PRO A 4 -15.66 -20.10 7.79
C PRO A 4 -14.73 -20.74 6.75
N SER A 5 -14.99 -20.48 5.47
CA SER A 5 -14.10 -20.90 4.39
C SER A 5 -12.80 -20.08 4.49
N VAL A 6 -11.75 -20.70 5.04
CA VAL A 6 -10.41 -20.12 5.06
C VAL A 6 -9.86 -20.20 3.65
N HIS A 7 -10.17 -19.20 2.83
CA HIS A 7 -9.52 -19.04 1.54
C HIS A 7 -8.06 -18.63 1.79
N PRO A 8 -7.07 -19.34 1.23
CA PRO A 8 -5.67 -19.00 1.43
C PRO A 8 -5.37 -17.60 0.89
N VAL A 9 -4.68 -16.77 1.68
CA VAL A 9 -4.24 -15.43 1.26
C VAL A 9 -3.17 -15.58 0.18
N PRO A 10 -3.39 -15.08 -1.04
CA PRO A 10 -2.43 -15.23 -2.13
C PRO A 10 -1.16 -14.39 -1.89
N VAL A 11 -0.04 -14.90 -2.40
CA VAL A 11 1.23 -14.18 -2.45
C VAL A 11 1.45 -13.74 -3.90
N PHE A 12 1.64 -12.44 -4.10
CA PHE A 12 1.93 -11.88 -5.41
C PHE A 12 3.30 -11.21 -5.43
N LYS A 13 3.89 -11.04 -6.62
CA LYS A 13 4.92 -10.01 -6.84
C LYS A 13 4.21 -8.67 -6.96
N LEU A 14 3.43 -8.42 -8.00
CA LEU A 14 2.44 -7.34 -8.03
C LEU A 14 1.03 -7.91 -8.04
N TYR A 15 0.08 -7.26 -7.37
CA TYR A 15 -1.29 -7.76 -7.25
C TYR A 15 -1.91 -8.02 -8.62
N GLY A 16 -2.37 -9.25 -8.85
CA GLY A 16 -3.01 -9.64 -10.11
C GLY A 16 -2.06 -9.88 -11.28
N GLU A 17 -0.75 -9.64 -11.14
CA GLU A 17 0.23 -9.91 -12.19
C GLU A 17 0.90 -11.29 -11.99
N THR A 18 0.94 -12.08 -13.06
CA THR A 18 1.55 -13.42 -13.08
C THR A 18 2.92 -13.45 -13.74
N GLN A 19 3.40 -12.33 -14.27
CA GLN A 19 4.69 -12.23 -14.93
C GLN A 19 5.80 -11.88 -13.93
N HIS A 20 7.05 -12.22 -14.29
CA HIS A 20 8.22 -11.74 -13.57
C HIS A 20 8.26 -10.22 -13.67
N TRP A 21 8.59 -9.56 -12.56
CA TRP A 21 8.81 -8.11 -12.51
C TRP A 21 9.79 -7.71 -13.63
N PRO A 22 9.36 -6.95 -14.66
CA PRO A 22 10.10 -6.83 -15.89
C PRO A 22 11.25 -5.81 -15.83
N THR A 23 11.46 -5.11 -14.71
CA THR A 23 12.45 -4.03 -14.65
C THR A 23 13.67 -4.37 -13.79
N PRO A 24 14.89 -3.95 -14.22
CA PRO A 24 16.07 -3.88 -13.36
C PRO A 24 15.96 -2.80 -12.26
N ASP A 25 14.84 -2.08 -12.19
CA ASP A 25 14.62 -0.95 -11.29
C ASP A 25 14.06 -1.40 -9.94
N LEU A 26 14.80 -1.09 -8.87
CA LEU A 26 14.45 -1.40 -7.48
C LEU A 26 13.24 -0.59 -6.96
N LEU A 27 12.67 0.28 -7.79
CA LEU A 27 11.57 1.19 -7.47
C LEU A 27 10.59 1.27 -8.64
N HIS A 28 9.30 1.28 -8.34
CA HIS A 28 8.23 1.59 -9.28
C HIS A 28 7.23 2.55 -8.64
N CYS A 29 6.61 3.41 -9.44
CA CYS A 29 5.60 4.36 -8.99
C CYS A 29 4.46 4.35 -10.01
N GLU A 30 3.23 4.22 -9.53
CA GLU A 30 2.05 4.21 -10.38
C GLU A 30 0.86 4.91 -9.72
N SER A 31 -0.09 5.32 -10.56
CA SER A 31 -1.32 5.99 -10.16
C SER A 31 -2.30 4.99 -9.53
N ILE A 32 -2.76 5.30 -8.31
CA ILE A 32 -3.77 4.49 -7.61
C ILE A 32 -5.08 4.42 -8.43
N PRO A 33 -5.61 5.54 -8.99
CA PRO A 33 -6.81 5.49 -9.82
C PRO A 33 -6.70 4.60 -11.05
N GLU A 34 -5.60 4.70 -11.78
CA GLU A 34 -5.40 3.97 -13.03
C GLU A 34 -5.35 2.47 -12.77
N ARG A 35 -4.61 2.03 -11.75
CA ARG A 35 -4.52 0.62 -11.39
C ARG A 35 -5.80 0.09 -10.76
N SER A 36 -6.39 0.82 -9.82
CA SER A 36 -7.52 0.33 -9.01
C SER A 36 -8.81 0.22 -9.80
N ARG A 37 -9.01 1.10 -10.81
CA ARG A 37 -10.20 1.06 -11.67
C ARG A 37 -10.31 -0.27 -12.45
N LEU A 38 -9.19 -0.90 -12.78
CA LEU A 38 -9.14 -2.20 -13.45
C LEU A 38 -9.62 -3.36 -12.55
N HIS A 39 -9.70 -3.11 -11.24
CA HIS A 39 -10.09 -4.08 -10.21
C HIS A 39 -11.33 -3.63 -9.44
N ASP A 40 -12.22 -2.87 -10.07
CA ASP A 40 -13.46 -2.36 -9.46
C ASP A 40 -13.22 -1.61 -8.14
N TRP A 41 -12.08 -0.92 -8.04
CA TRP A 41 -11.63 -0.17 -6.86
C TRP A 41 -11.43 -1.05 -5.61
N HIS A 42 -11.35 -2.36 -5.78
CA HIS A 42 -11.24 -3.33 -4.69
C HIS A 42 -10.07 -4.29 -4.91
N ILE A 43 -9.00 -4.03 -4.17
CA ILE A 43 -7.84 -4.89 -4.07
C ILE A 43 -8.02 -5.79 -2.85
N ARG A 44 -8.30 -7.09 -3.09
CA ARG A 44 -8.55 -8.04 -1.99
C ARG A 44 -7.30 -8.28 -1.15
N PRO A 45 -7.46 -8.73 0.12
CA PRO A 45 -6.33 -9.05 0.99
C PRO A 45 -5.30 -9.97 0.33
N HIS A 46 -4.04 -9.56 0.35
CA HIS A 46 -2.89 -10.26 -0.21
C HIS A 46 -1.61 -9.84 0.52
N ARG A 47 -0.47 -10.41 0.14
CA ARG A 47 0.85 -10.01 0.64
C ARG A 47 1.94 -10.19 -0.41
N HIS A 48 3.05 -9.51 -0.21
CA HIS A 48 4.23 -9.59 -1.08
C HIS A 48 5.44 -10.04 -0.26
N ALA A 49 6.22 -10.99 -0.76
CA ALA A 49 7.36 -11.53 -0.01
C ALA A 49 8.56 -10.57 0.04
N ASP A 50 8.72 -9.74 -1.00
CA ASP A 50 9.94 -8.98 -1.26
C ASP A 50 9.68 -7.55 -1.72
N LEU A 51 8.47 -7.03 -1.50
CA LEU A 51 8.12 -5.65 -1.82
C LEU A 51 7.64 -4.91 -0.58
N VAL A 52 8.00 -3.63 -0.53
CA VAL A 52 7.45 -2.64 0.41
C VAL A 52 6.65 -1.63 -0.40
N HIS A 53 5.43 -1.35 0.01
CA HIS A 53 4.60 -0.33 -0.62
C HIS A 53 4.44 0.89 0.27
N ILE A 54 4.48 2.06 -0.36
CA ILE A 54 4.16 3.34 0.24
C ILE A 54 3.05 3.96 -0.60
N LEU A 55 1.85 4.05 -0.06
CA LEU A 55 0.73 4.70 -0.72
C LEU A 55 0.64 6.14 -0.24
N LEU A 56 0.55 7.07 -1.18
CA LEU A 56 0.40 8.50 -0.94
C LEU A 56 -0.95 8.92 -1.51
N ILE A 57 -1.95 9.07 -0.65
CA ILE A 57 -3.31 9.45 -1.02
C ILE A 57 -3.51 10.92 -0.69
N SER A 58 -3.86 11.74 -1.68
CA SER A 58 -4.07 13.18 -1.51
C SER A 58 -5.55 13.57 -1.47
N GLN A 59 -6.43 12.75 -2.05
CA GLN A 59 -7.87 12.99 -2.11
C GLN A 59 -8.63 11.66 -2.10
N GLY A 60 -9.89 11.71 -1.65
CA GLY A 60 -10.82 10.58 -1.61
C GLY A 60 -10.74 9.84 -0.28
N SER A 61 -11.09 8.56 -0.31
CA SER A 61 -11.11 7.70 0.88
C SER A 61 -10.66 6.28 0.54
N VAL A 62 -10.19 5.59 1.57
CA VAL A 62 -9.82 4.17 1.48
C VAL A 62 -10.29 3.42 2.71
N THR A 63 -10.93 2.28 2.49
CA THR A 63 -11.04 1.25 3.51
C THR A 63 -9.80 0.37 3.38
N LEU A 64 -8.89 0.48 4.35
CA LEU A 64 -7.68 -0.30 4.48
C LEU A 64 -7.95 -1.53 5.35
N GLU A 65 -7.58 -2.70 4.86
CA GLU A 65 -7.40 -3.90 5.68
C GLU A 65 -5.90 -4.13 5.85
N LEU A 66 -5.41 -4.14 7.08
CA LEU A 66 -3.98 -4.25 7.39
C LEU A 66 -3.79 -5.16 8.60
N GLU A 67 -3.05 -6.26 8.44
CA GLU A 67 -2.83 -7.26 9.50
C GLU A 67 -4.13 -7.74 10.18
N GLY A 68 -5.19 -7.92 9.39
CA GLY A 68 -6.51 -8.35 9.88
C GLY A 68 -7.34 -7.27 10.58
N THR A 69 -6.83 -6.04 10.68
CA THR A 69 -7.58 -4.88 11.21
C THR A 69 -8.08 -4.01 10.06
N ARG A 70 -9.31 -3.50 10.19
CA ARG A 70 -9.92 -2.61 9.19
C ARG A 70 -9.92 -1.16 9.66
N HIS A 71 -9.47 -0.26 8.79
CA HIS A 71 -9.41 1.17 9.01
C HIS A 71 -10.15 1.90 7.88
N ASN A 72 -10.96 2.90 8.23
CA ASN A 72 -11.54 3.82 7.25
C ASN A 72 -10.76 5.12 7.30
N LEU A 73 -10.02 5.40 6.24
CA LEU A 73 -9.14 6.55 6.15
C LEU A 73 -9.74 7.56 5.18
N GLN A 74 -9.80 8.81 5.63
CA GLN A 74 -10.24 9.97 4.88
C GLN A 74 -9.12 11.03 4.97
N SER A 75 -9.20 12.04 4.11
CA SER A 75 -8.19 13.10 3.95
C SER A 75 -6.84 12.58 3.43
N ALA A 76 -5.86 13.47 3.31
CA ALA A 76 -4.54 13.11 2.81
C ALA A 76 -3.85 12.16 3.80
N VAL A 77 -3.41 11.00 3.31
CA VAL A 77 -2.85 9.93 4.15
C VAL A 77 -1.71 9.21 3.44
N THR A 78 -0.68 8.87 4.19
CA THR A 78 0.39 7.96 3.77
C THR A 78 0.18 6.61 4.43
N ILE A 79 0.24 5.52 3.67
CA ILE A 79 0.14 4.15 4.19
C ILE A 79 1.45 3.44 3.86
N VAL A 80 2.06 2.78 4.85
CA VAL A 80 3.25 1.97 4.67
C VAL A 80 2.90 0.50 4.87
N VAL A 81 3.23 -0.31 3.88
CA VAL A 81 3.00 -1.75 3.88
C VAL A 81 4.36 -2.44 3.71
N PRO A 82 4.95 -2.96 4.79
CA PRO A 82 6.21 -3.68 4.70
C PRO A 82 6.03 -5.05 4.02
N ALA A 83 7.14 -5.65 3.60
CA ALA A 83 7.13 -7.01 3.07
C ALA A 83 6.48 -7.99 4.07
N MET A 84 5.78 -8.99 3.53
CA MET A 84 4.99 -9.99 4.22
C MET A 84 3.71 -9.51 4.91
N ALA A 85 3.47 -8.19 5.00
CA ALA A 85 2.24 -7.68 5.59
C ALA A 85 1.02 -8.07 4.75
N ILE A 86 -0.02 -8.59 5.41
CA ILE A 86 -1.33 -8.85 4.81
C ILE A 86 -2.06 -7.53 4.71
N HIS A 87 -2.46 -7.17 3.48
CA HIS A 87 -3.12 -5.92 3.22
C HIS A 87 -4.14 -6.03 2.09
N GLY A 88 -5.19 -5.21 2.17
CA GLY A 88 -6.21 -5.04 1.15
C GLY A 88 -6.74 -3.62 1.14
N PHE A 89 -7.30 -3.20 0.02
CA PHE A 89 -7.78 -1.83 -0.16
C PHE A 89 -9.13 -1.82 -0.86
N ARG A 90 -10.01 -0.95 -0.39
CA ARG A 90 -11.17 -0.51 -1.17
C ARG A 90 -11.14 1.01 -1.27
N PHE A 91 -10.87 1.51 -2.46
CA PHE A 91 -10.76 2.94 -2.73
C PHE A 91 -12.12 3.52 -3.15
N SER A 92 -12.34 4.79 -2.85
CA SER A 92 -13.44 5.53 -3.48
C SER A 92 -13.09 5.88 -4.94
N PRO A 93 -14.07 6.00 -5.86
CA PRO A 93 -13.80 6.30 -7.27
C PRO A 93 -13.15 7.66 -7.53
N ASP A 94 -13.25 8.59 -6.57
CA ASP A 94 -12.64 9.92 -6.60
C ASP A 94 -11.24 9.97 -5.96
N VAL A 95 -10.68 8.82 -5.54
CA VAL A 95 -9.34 8.75 -4.94
C VAL A 95 -8.31 9.41 -5.87
N GLN A 96 -7.34 10.10 -5.30
CA GLN A 96 -6.15 10.58 -6.01
C GLN A 96 -4.91 10.22 -5.19
N GLY A 97 -3.84 9.82 -5.88
CA GLY A 97 -2.63 9.39 -5.22
C GLY A 97 -1.79 8.43 -6.04
N HIS A 98 -0.64 8.08 -5.48
CA HIS A 98 0.31 7.16 -6.07
C HIS A 98 0.68 6.07 -5.08
N ILE A 99 1.03 4.90 -5.61
CA ILE A 99 1.70 3.85 -4.86
C ILE A 99 3.15 3.77 -5.35
N ILE A 100 4.08 3.80 -4.40
CA ILE A 100 5.49 3.57 -4.62
C ILE A 100 5.81 2.18 -4.12
N THR A 101 6.29 1.33 -5.01
CA THR A 101 6.73 -0.03 -4.73
C THR A 101 8.24 -0.06 -4.71
N LEU A 102 8.82 -0.55 -3.61
CA LEU A 102 10.25 -0.74 -3.45
C LEU A 102 10.57 -2.23 -3.39
N ALA A 103 11.56 -2.67 -4.15
CA ALA A 103 12.18 -3.96 -3.93
C ALA A 103 12.85 -3.98 -2.56
N LYS A 104 12.74 -5.11 -1.84
CA LYS A 104 13.27 -5.27 -0.48
C LYS A 104 14.73 -4.80 -0.30
N PRO A 105 15.69 -5.06 -1.22
CA PRO A 105 17.06 -4.57 -1.06
C PRO A 105 17.17 -3.05 -0.97
N LEU A 106 16.36 -2.31 -1.75
CA LEU A 106 16.34 -0.85 -1.70
C LEU A 106 15.67 -0.36 -0.42
N ALA A 107 14.54 -0.96 -0.03
CA ALA A 107 13.87 -0.60 1.22
C ALA A 107 14.78 -0.83 2.44
N ASP A 108 15.51 -1.95 2.49
CA ASP A 108 16.47 -2.26 3.54
C ASP A 108 17.63 -1.24 3.57
N HIS A 109 18.14 -0.85 2.39
CA HIS A 109 19.19 0.16 2.27
C HIS A 109 18.73 1.53 2.78
N LEU A 110 17.54 1.98 2.37
CA LEU A 110 16.95 3.25 2.84
C LEU A 110 16.69 3.22 4.35
N HIS A 111 16.21 2.10 4.88
CA HIS A 111 16.06 1.93 6.31
C HIS A 111 17.39 2.06 7.05
N ALA A 112 18.48 1.46 6.55
CA ALA A 112 19.80 1.60 7.15
C ALA A 112 20.31 3.05 7.14
N LEU A 113 20.01 3.82 6.08
CA LEU A 113 20.38 5.25 6.01
C LEU A 113 19.56 6.13 6.96
N MET A 114 18.27 5.83 7.16
CA MET A 114 17.38 6.64 8.00
C MET A 114 17.41 6.22 9.49
N GLY A 115 17.95 5.05 9.81
CA GLY A 115 18.01 4.50 11.16
C GLY A 115 16.66 4.03 11.71
N GLU A 116 16.59 3.83 13.04
CA GLU A 116 15.43 3.29 13.77
C GLU A 116 14.14 4.12 13.59
N SER A 117 14.24 5.38 13.18
CA SER A 117 13.10 6.26 12.91
C SER A 117 12.36 5.93 11.60
N SER A 118 12.86 4.97 10.82
CA SER A 118 12.29 4.61 9.53
C SER A 118 10.96 3.85 9.66
N ALA A 119 9.91 4.41 9.06
CA ALA A 119 8.58 3.79 9.01
C ALA A 119 8.53 2.55 8.08
N LEU A 120 9.53 2.32 7.22
CA LEU A 120 9.50 1.32 6.14
C LEU A 120 9.36 -0.14 6.61
N LYS A 121 9.65 -0.43 7.88
CA LYS A 121 9.54 -1.77 8.46
C LYS A 121 8.24 -2.01 9.22
N LYS A 122 7.41 -0.98 9.40
CA LYS A 122 6.18 -1.07 10.19
C LYS A 122 4.97 -0.87 9.29
N ALA A 123 4.02 -1.78 9.41
CA ALA A 123 2.69 -1.63 8.83
C ALA A 123 1.97 -0.53 9.60
N ASP A 124 1.75 0.63 8.97
CA ASP A 124 1.14 1.79 9.63
C ASP A 124 0.59 2.80 8.62
N PHE A 125 -0.14 3.79 9.11
CA PHE A 125 -0.62 4.93 8.32
C PHE A 125 -0.47 6.25 9.07
N PHE A 126 -0.30 7.33 8.31
CA PHE A 126 -0.02 8.67 8.83
C PHE A 126 -0.88 9.69 8.08
N HIS A 127 -1.69 10.47 8.82
CA HIS A 127 -2.41 11.58 8.23
C HIS A 127 -1.43 12.70 7.87
N LEU A 128 -1.55 13.23 6.66
CA LEU A 128 -0.79 14.36 6.19
C LEU A 128 -1.53 15.66 6.56
N PRO A 129 -0.82 16.69 7.02
CA PRO A 129 -1.44 17.98 7.30
C PRO A 129 -2.02 18.55 6.02
N SER A 130 -3.21 19.15 6.11
CA SER A 130 -3.81 19.86 4.99
C SER A 130 -2.91 21.02 4.57
N SER A 131 -2.69 21.18 3.25
CA SER A 131 -1.87 22.28 2.71
C SER A 131 -2.36 23.69 3.07
N SER A 132 -3.49 23.84 3.76
CA SER A 132 -4.05 25.11 4.24
C SER A 132 -3.41 25.66 5.53
N GLU A 133 -2.45 24.96 6.15
CA GLU A 133 -1.80 25.42 7.40
C GLU A 133 -0.44 26.13 7.19
N LYS A 134 -0.05 26.43 5.94
CA LYS A 134 1.19 27.19 5.65
C LYS A 134 0.98 28.67 5.27
N GLU A 135 -0.23 29.19 5.40
CA GLU A 135 -0.55 30.59 5.09
C GLU A 135 -1.38 31.21 6.23
N ARG A 136 -0.81 31.30 7.43
CA ARG A 136 -1.28 32.21 8.47
C ARG A 136 -0.19 32.63 9.44
#